data_AF-A0A814VIR9-F1
#
_entry.id   AF-A0A814VIR9-F1
#
_cell.length_a   1.000
_cell.length_b   1.000
_cell.length_c   1.000
_cell.angle_alpha   90.00
_cell.angle_beta   90.00
_cell.angle_gamma   90.00
#
_symmetry.space_group_name_H-M   'P 1'
#
loop_
_entity.id
_entity.type
_entity.pdbx_description
1 polymer ?
#
loop_
_entity_poly.entity_id
_entity_poly.type
_entity_poly.pdbx_seq_one_letter_code
_entity_poly.pdbx_strand_id
1 'polypeptide(L)'
;MKGQYTWGNFIDISRVRTRELPLGASQNFEETSCCHQLFCKICLIKVDNSNCPNCRQTFTAVDAHFARRLIGNLQVSCLNGCGQTVNYSDKETHARYCSKRLFNCPVCENFTNGVKQSFLTHLMSKHENFLIDCIFPVEIPNSSSWLNGVWTGVGYQLNSASTWSIRLTIDENENKYLIEYPSLDGSGEWTVLKKDANDHRYVFHEKIIAGQCTNDGQAIVTKINNKLISFSYFWPSPNDLSAFSTLKKKE
;
A
#
# COMPACT_ATOMS: atom_id res chain seq x y z
N MET A 1 34.92 14.31 14.15
CA MET A 1 34.45 13.17 14.97
C MET A 1 33.89 12.11 14.02
N LYS A 2 34.59 10.97 13.87
CA LYS A 2 34.14 9.84 13.05
C LYS A 2 33.23 8.96 13.92
N GLY A 3 31.95 8.84 13.57
CA GLY A 3 31.03 7.94 14.25
C GLY A 3 31.42 6.49 13.97
N GLN A 4 31.76 5.73 15.01
CA GLN A 4 31.94 4.29 14.95
C GLN A 4 30.56 3.62 14.98
N TYR A 5 30.13 3.07 13.85
CA TYR A 5 29.05 2.07 13.82
C TYR A 5 29.69 0.71 14.08
N THR A 6 29.33 0.06 15.20
CA THR A 6 29.75 -1.31 15.50
C THR A 6 28.98 -2.28 14.60
N TRP A 7 29.67 -2.91 13.65
CA TRP A 7 29.16 -3.97 12.79
C TRP A 7 29.18 -5.29 13.56
N GLY A 8 28.01 -5.85 13.87
CA GLY A 8 27.92 -7.01 14.76
C GLY A 8 26.71 -7.92 14.59
N ASN A 9 26.03 -7.93 13.44
CA ASN A 9 24.92 -8.88 13.20
C ASN A 9 25.24 -9.81 12.02
N PHE A 10 26.18 -10.73 12.23
CA PHE A 10 26.25 -11.96 11.44
C PHE A 10 25.16 -12.91 11.96
N ILE A 11 24.25 -13.33 11.07
CA ILE A 11 23.27 -14.37 11.40
C ILE A 11 23.97 -15.71 11.19
N ASP A 12 24.81 -16.12 12.13
CA ASP A 12 25.20 -17.53 12.26
C ASP A 12 23.95 -18.29 12.71
N ILE A 13 23.31 -19.01 11.79
CA ILE A 13 22.07 -19.77 12.01
C ILE A 13 22.19 -20.74 13.20
N SER A 14 23.41 -21.19 13.55
CA SER A 14 23.68 -22.05 14.70
C SER A 14 23.75 -21.30 16.04
N ARG A 15 23.85 -19.96 16.00
CA ARG A 15 23.96 -19.06 17.16
C ARG A 15 22.89 -17.96 17.22
N VAL A 16 21.89 -17.97 16.33
CA VAL A 16 20.78 -17.00 16.36
C VAL A 16 20.00 -17.14 17.66
N ARG A 17 20.30 -16.28 18.63
CA ARG A 17 19.37 -16.01 19.71
C ARG A 17 18.20 -15.25 19.08
N THR A 18 17.01 -15.83 19.14
CA THR A 18 15.76 -15.33 18.52
C THR A 18 15.35 -13.90 18.92
N ARG A 19 16.04 -13.27 19.88
CA ARG A 19 15.75 -11.92 20.37
C ARG A 19 16.30 -10.78 19.49
N GLU A 20 17.14 -11.04 18.49
CA GLU A 20 17.85 -9.99 17.75
C GLU A 20 17.44 -9.84 16.28
N LEU A 21 16.53 -10.66 15.77
CA LEU A 21 16.05 -10.52 14.39
C LEU A 21 15.07 -9.34 14.28
N PRO A 22 15.31 -8.35 13.40
CA PRO A 22 14.40 -7.24 13.19
C PRO A 22 12.97 -7.72 12.90
N LEU A 23 11.97 -7.03 13.45
CA LEU A 23 10.59 -7.15 13.01
C LEU A 23 10.56 -6.85 11.49
N GLY A 24 10.14 -7.82 10.67
CA GLY A 24 10.22 -7.78 9.20
C GLY A 24 11.38 -8.56 8.56
N ALA A 25 12.41 -9.00 9.30
CA ALA A 25 13.51 -9.79 8.74
C ALA A 25 13.11 -11.22 8.32
N SER A 26 11.89 -11.67 8.67
CA SER A 26 11.41 -13.02 8.37
C SER A 26 11.12 -13.26 6.89
N GLN A 27 10.94 -12.20 6.10
CA GLN A 27 10.23 -12.39 4.83
C GLN A 27 11.16 -12.57 3.63
N ASN A 28 12.40 -12.08 3.67
CA ASN A 28 13.27 -12.09 2.50
C ASN A 28 14.74 -12.36 2.85
N PHE A 29 15.12 -13.64 2.93
CA PHE A 29 16.53 -14.04 2.93
C PHE A 29 17.04 -14.27 1.52
N GLU A 30 18.28 -13.86 1.27
CA GLU A 30 19.00 -14.05 0.02
C GLU A 30 20.37 -14.69 0.30
N GLU A 31 20.81 -15.53 -0.61
CA GLU A 31 22.10 -16.19 -0.60
C GLU A 31 23.03 -15.54 -1.61
N THR A 32 24.26 -15.26 -1.19
CA THR A 32 25.29 -14.64 -2.05
C THR A 32 25.99 -15.69 -2.91
N SER A 33 26.15 -15.43 -4.21
CA SER A 33 26.79 -16.37 -5.15
C SER A 33 28.29 -16.58 -4.94
N CYS A 34 28.97 -15.65 -4.28
CA CYS A 34 30.42 -15.73 -4.06
C CYS A 34 30.83 -16.65 -2.90
N CYS A 35 30.06 -16.67 -1.80
CA CYS A 35 30.44 -17.39 -0.58
C CYS A 35 29.27 -18.10 0.12
N HIS A 36 28.11 -18.19 -0.53
CA HIS A 36 26.93 -18.91 -0.05
C HIS A 36 26.43 -18.47 1.33
N GLN A 37 26.73 -17.23 1.71
CA GLN A 37 26.27 -16.65 2.96
C GLN A 37 24.86 -16.08 2.81
N LEU A 38 24.04 -16.31 3.84
CA LEU A 38 22.66 -15.83 3.92
C LEU A 38 22.59 -14.45 4.56
N PHE A 39 21.88 -13.54 3.90
CA PHE A 39 21.60 -12.20 4.40
C PHE A 39 20.11 -11.88 4.30
N CYS A 40 19.66 -10.94 5.12
CA CYS A 40 18.35 -10.34 4.91
C CYS A 40 18.43 -9.40 3.69
N LYS A 41 17.44 -9.43 2.80
CA LYS A 41 17.38 -8.58 1.59
C LYS A 41 17.56 -7.10 1.91
N ILE A 42 16.89 -6.63 2.97
CA ILE A 42 17.00 -5.24 3.44
C ILE A 42 18.43 -4.92 3.91
N CYS A 43 19.11 -5.88 4.54
CA CYS A 43 20.48 -5.75 5.02
C CYS A 43 21.43 -5.65 3.83
N LEU A 44 21.20 -6.47 2.81
CA LEU A 44 22.01 -6.53 1.61
C LEU A 44 21.89 -5.23 0.79
N ILE A 45 20.67 -4.68 0.64
CA ILE A 45 20.43 -3.37 0.00
C ILE A 45 21.14 -2.21 0.71
N LYS A 46 21.32 -2.30 2.04
CA LYS A 46 21.99 -1.27 2.83
C LYS A 46 23.51 -1.33 2.73
N VAL A 47 24.06 -2.49 2.38
CA VAL A 47 25.49 -2.62 2.08
C VAL A 47 25.65 -2.29 0.60
N ASP A 48 26.73 -1.60 0.24
CA ASP A 48 27.06 -1.31 -1.16
C ASP A 48 26.88 -2.58 -2.01
N ASN A 49 25.95 -2.53 -2.98
CA ASN A 49 25.50 -3.66 -3.81
C ASN A 49 26.63 -4.30 -4.62
N SER A 50 27.79 -3.68 -4.63
CA SER A 50 28.94 -4.07 -5.44
C SER A 50 29.72 -5.23 -4.83
N ASN A 51 29.87 -5.29 -3.49
CA ASN A 51 30.79 -6.21 -2.83
C ASN A 51 30.17 -6.92 -1.63
N CYS A 52 30.42 -8.22 -1.51
CA CYS A 52 29.86 -9.06 -0.47
C CYS A 52 30.34 -8.58 0.91
N PRO A 53 29.44 -8.37 1.89
CA PRO A 53 29.83 -7.94 3.24
C PRO A 53 30.80 -8.91 3.93
N ASN A 54 30.79 -10.19 3.56
CA ASN A 54 31.60 -11.23 4.17
C ASN A 54 32.98 -11.38 3.49
N CYS A 55 33.01 -11.68 2.18
CA CYS A 55 34.26 -11.97 1.48
C CYS A 55 34.81 -10.81 0.63
N ARG A 56 34.09 -9.69 0.53
CA ARG A 56 34.44 -8.50 -0.27
C ARG A 56 34.56 -8.72 -1.79
N GLN A 57 34.17 -9.88 -2.30
CA GLN A 57 34.09 -10.14 -3.73
C GLN A 57 32.79 -9.59 -4.32
N THR A 58 32.78 -9.34 -5.63
CA THR A 58 31.54 -9.04 -6.34
C THR A 58 30.58 -10.23 -6.24
N PHE A 59 29.28 -9.94 -6.12
CA PHE A 59 28.30 -10.98 -5.89
C PHE A 59 26.97 -10.68 -6.58
N THR A 60 26.19 -11.74 -6.76
CA THR A 60 24.76 -11.68 -7.05
C THR A 60 24.00 -12.34 -5.89
N ALA A 61 22.80 -11.86 -5.61
CA ALA A 61 21.95 -12.36 -4.56
C ALA A 61 20.81 -13.20 -5.16
N VAL A 62 20.57 -14.38 -4.62
CA VAL A 62 19.48 -15.27 -5.05
C VAL A 62 18.55 -15.55 -3.88
N ASP A 63 17.24 -15.62 -4.15
CA ASP A 63 16.24 -15.93 -3.14
C ASP A 63 16.48 -17.31 -2.49
N ALA A 64 16.77 -17.31 -1.19
CA ALA A 64 17.06 -18.53 -0.43
C ALA A 64 15.77 -19.20 0.09
N HIS A 65 14.95 -19.76 -0.82
CA HIS A 65 13.64 -20.34 -0.48
C HIS A 65 13.69 -21.41 0.63
N PHE A 66 14.72 -22.25 0.63
CA PHE A 66 14.90 -23.28 1.64
C PHE A 66 15.15 -22.68 3.03
N ALA A 67 16.05 -21.69 3.12
CA ALA A 67 16.31 -20.96 4.36
C ALA A 67 15.05 -20.25 4.88
N ARG A 68 14.25 -19.64 4.01
CA ARG A 68 12.96 -19.02 4.38
C ARG A 68 12.00 -20.02 5.03
N ARG A 69 11.89 -21.24 4.48
CA ARG A 69 11.04 -22.30 5.06
C ARG A 69 11.55 -22.77 6.41
N LEU A 70 12.87 -23.01 6.54
CA LEU A 70 13.47 -23.43 7.80
C LEU A 70 13.26 -22.38 8.89
N ILE A 71 13.60 -21.12 8.61
CA ILE A 71 13.47 -20.01 9.56
C ILE A 71 11.99 -19.75 9.89
N GLY A 72 11.11 -19.80 8.89
CA GLY A 72 9.67 -19.62 9.08
C GLY A 72 9.07 -20.60 10.09
N ASN A 73 9.53 -21.86 10.09
CA ASN A 73 9.04 -22.91 10.99
C ASN A 73 9.69 -22.90 12.38
N LEU A 74 10.64 -21.99 12.67
CA LEU A 74 11.21 -21.87 14.01
C LEU A 74 10.15 -21.43 15.01
N GLN A 75 10.06 -22.14 16.13
CA GLN A 75 9.17 -21.80 17.23
C GLN A 75 9.73 -20.62 18.03
N VAL A 76 8.96 -19.54 18.16
CA VAL A 76 9.33 -18.36 18.94
C VAL A 76 8.26 -18.00 19.96
N SER A 77 8.69 -17.64 21.17
CA SER A 77 7.79 -17.17 22.21
C SER A 77 7.28 -15.76 21.89
N CYS A 78 6.02 -15.48 22.23
CA CYS A 78 5.43 -14.16 22.05
C CYS A 78 6.21 -13.06 22.78
N LEU A 79 6.57 -11.99 22.05
CA LEU A 79 7.26 -10.81 22.60
C LEU A 79 6.42 -10.01 23.60
N ASN A 80 5.09 -10.06 23.50
CA ASN A 80 4.17 -9.43 24.45
C ASN A 80 3.96 -10.28 25.73
N GLY A 81 4.70 -11.38 25.89
CA GLY A 81 4.62 -12.22 27.09
C GLY A 81 3.28 -12.92 27.31
N CYS A 82 2.53 -13.22 26.24
CA CYS A 82 1.23 -13.91 26.37
C CYS A 82 1.36 -15.40 26.73
N GLY A 83 2.57 -15.96 26.67
CA GLY A 83 2.86 -17.37 26.94
C GLY A 83 2.71 -18.31 25.74
N GLN A 84 2.13 -17.85 24.63
CA GLN A 84 2.05 -18.64 23.40
C GLN A 84 3.41 -18.70 22.70
N THR A 85 3.66 -19.86 22.08
CA THR A 85 4.76 -20.08 21.15
C THR A 85 4.16 -20.26 19.76
N VAL A 86 4.71 -19.57 18.77
CA VAL A 86 4.21 -19.57 17.38
C VAL A 86 5.36 -19.79 16.41
N ASN A 87 5.06 -20.23 15.20
CA ASN A 87 6.04 -20.21 14.12
C ASN A 87 6.52 -18.77 13.89
N TYR A 88 7.79 -18.61 13.54
CA TYR A 88 8.38 -17.32 13.24
C TYR A 88 7.73 -16.65 12.03
N SER A 89 7.23 -17.43 11.05
CA SER A 89 6.40 -16.93 9.93
C SER A 89 5.11 -16.28 10.41
N ASP A 90 4.53 -16.78 11.51
CA ASP A 90 3.22 -16.37 12.02
C ASP A 90 3.33 -15.27 13.08
N LYS A 91 4.55 -14.82 13.42
CA LYS A 91 4.80 -13.86 14.51
C LYS A 91 4.07 -12.54 14.33
N GLU A 92 3.97 -12.03 13.10
CA GLU A 92 3.31 -10.75 12.79
C GLU A 92 1.79 -10.87 12.89
N THR A 93 1.24 -11.96 12.36
CA THR A 93 -0.17 -12.30 12.51
C THR A 93 -0.54 -12.45 13.98
N HIS A 94 0.25 -13.22 14.74
CA HIS A 94 0.06 -13.35 16.18
C HIS A 94 0.15 -12.00 16.89
N ALA A 95 1.13 -11.15 16.57
CA ALA A 95 1.28 -9.84 17.20
C ALA A 95 0.04 -8.95 16.99
N ARG A 96 -0.66 -9.06 15.85
CA ARG A 96 -1.91 -8.32 15.57
C ARG A 96 -3.05 -8.76 16.49
N TYR A 97 -3.16 -10.06 16.77
CA TYR A 97 -4.27 -10.67 17.53
C TYR A 97 -3.91 -11.09 18.96
N CYS A 98 -2.69 -10.80 19.41
CA CYS A 98 -2.21 -11.17 20.72
C CYS A 98 -3.09 -10.57 21.84
N SER A 99 -3.53 -11.40 22.78
CA SER A 99 -4.36 -10.94 23.91
C SER A 99 -3.65 -9.94 24.83
N LYS A 100 -2.31 -10.00 24.90
CA LYS A 100 -1.46 -9.06 25.64
C LYS A 100 -0.87 -7.94 24.77
N ARG A 101 -1.39 -7.74 23.55
CA ARG A 101 -0.99 -6.61 22.71
C ARG A 101 -1.28 -5.31 23.44
N LEU A 102 -0.30 -4.41 23.42
CA LEU A 102 -0.46 -3.05 23.92
C LEU A 102 -0.93 -2.13 22.77
N PHE A 103 -1.81 -1.20 23.11
CA PHE A 103 -2.44 -0.28 22.18
C PHE A 103 -2.06 1.16 22.53
N ASN A 104 -1.81 1.95 21.49
CA ASN A 104 -1.64 3.39 21.55
C ASN A 104 -2.82 4.03 20.83
N CYS A 105 -3.33 5.15 21.33
CA CYS A 105 -4.37 5.89 20.61
C CYS A 105 -3.78 6.59 19.38
N PRO A 106 -4.34 6.42 18.18
CA PRO A 106 -3.87 7.12 16.99
C PRO A 106 -4.38 8.56 16.90
N VAL A 107 -5.36 8.93 17.72
CA VAL A 107 -6.03 10.24 17.67
C VAL A 107 -5.43 11.22 18.69
N CYS A 108 -4.92 10.72 19.82
CA CYS A 108 -4.31 11.56 20.84
C CYS A 108 -3.14 10.88 21.55
N GLU A 109 -2.26 11.68 22.15
CA GLU A 109 -1.08 11.21 22.88
C GLU A 109 -1.40 10.76 24.32
N ASN A 110 -2.64 10.98 24.79
CA ASN A 110 -3.05 10.75 26.18
C ASN A 110 -3.27 9.28 26.55
N PHE A 111 -3.11 8.34 25.60
CA PHE A 111 -3.25 6.92 25.85
C PHE A 111 -2.15 6.13 25.15
N THR A 112 -1.25 5.55 25.94
CA THR A 112 -0.12 4.76 25.45
C THR A 112 0.01 3.46 26.23
N ASN A 113 0.47 2.41 25.55
CA ASN A 113 0.79 1.10 26.11
C ASN A 113 -0.34 0.45 26.93
N GLY A 114 -1.61 0.71 26.59
CA GLY A 114 -2.75 0.16 27.32
C GLY A 114 -3.17 -1.22 26.81
N VAL A 115 -3.76 -2.04 27.67
CA VAL A 115 -4.37 -3.31 27.26
C VAL A 115 -5.67 -3.08 26.49
N LYS A 116 -6.11 -4.08 25.71
CA LYS A 116 -7.30 -3.99 24.86
C LYS A 116 -8.52 -3.37 25.55
N GLN A 117 -8.86 -3.82 26.77
CA GLN A 117 -10.03 -3.31 27.49
C GLN A 117 -9.92 -1.81 27.80
N SER A 118 -8.78 -1.38 28.36
CA SER A 118 -8.53 0.04 28.65
C SER A 118 -8.53 0.90 27.38
N PHE A 119 -8.05 0.36 26.26
CA PHE A 119 -8.04 1.06 24.98
C PHE A 119 -9.45 1.27 24.43
N LEU A 120 -10.30 0.24 24.49
CA LEU A 120 -11.71 0.37 24.09
C LEU A 120 -12.45 1.38 24.98
N THR A 121 -12.25 1.33 26.29
CA THR A 121 -12.83 2.32 27.21
C THR A 121 -12.34 3.74 26.91
N HIS A 122 -11.06 3.91 26.58
CA HIS A 122 -10.51 5.20 26.17
C HIS A 122 -11.16 5.70 24.86
N LEU A 123 -11.24 4.85 23.83
CA LEU A 123 -11.87 5.20 22.55
C LEU A 123 -13.33 5.64 22.74
N MET A 124 -14.10 4.86 23.51
CA MET A 124 -15.52 5.18 23.74
C MET A 124 -15.72 6.45 24.56
N SER A 125 -14.83 6.78 25.50
CA SER A 125 -15.00 7.94 26.40
C SER A 125 -14.39 9.24 25.89
N LYS A 126 -13.36 9.18 25.03
CA LYS A 126 -12.64 10.37 24.52
C LYS A 126 -12.84 10.62 23.03
N HIS A 127 -13.27 9.61 22.29
CA HIS A 127 -13.39 9.64 20.83
C HIS A 127 -14.73 9.07 20.35
N GLU A 128 -15.81 9.23 21.13
CA GLU A 128 -17.15 8.76 20.76
C GLU A 128 -17.58 9.26 19.39
N ASN A 129 -17.41 10.56 19.12
CA ASN A 129 -17.75 11.16 17.83
C ASN A 129 -16.97 10.52 16.66
N PHE A 130 -15.69 10.20 16.87
CA PHE A 130 -14.88 9.52 15.84
C PHE A 130 -15.40 8.11 15.55
N LEU A 131 -15.88 7.38 16.56
CA LEU A 131 -16.52 6.08 16.37
C LEU A 131 -17.84 6.20 15.62
N ILE A 132 -18.66 7.21 15.94
CA ILE A 132 -19.92 7.49 15.24
C ILE A 132 -19.62 7.74 13.75
N ASP A 133 -18.65 8.60 13.44
CA ASP A 133 -18.26 8.93 12.06
C ASP A 133 -17.75 7.71 11.26
N CYS A 134 -17.10 6.75 11.94
CA CYS A 134 -16.54 5.56 11.30
C CYS A 134 -17.54 4.40 11.15
N ILE A 135 -18.45 4.21 12.12
CA ILE A 135 -19.39 3.07 12.16
C ILE A 135 -20.63 3.36 11.32
N PHE A 136 -21.11 4.60 11.42
CA PHE A 136 -22.16 5.12 10.58
C PHE A 136 -21.53 6.26 9.82
N PRO A 137 -20.87 6.00 8.67
CA PRO A 137 -20.70 7.09 7.71
C PRO A 137 -22.12 7.58 7.50
N VAL A 138 -22.46 8.70 8.12
CA VAL A 138 -23.81 9.28 8.08
C VAL A 138 -24.18 9.19 6.61
N GLU A 139 -25.24 8.45 6.31
CA GLU A 139 -25.79 8.41 4.96
C GLU A 139 -26.22 9.86 4.69
N ILE A 140 -25.27 10.66 4.21
CA ILE A 140 -25.55 11.96 3.68
C ILE A 140 -26.57 11.68 2.58
N PRO A 141 -27.72 12.35 2.61
CA PRO A 141 -28.95 11.86 2.01
C PRO A 141 -28.75 11.51 0.55
N ASN A 142 -29.57 10.60 0.04
CA ASN A 142 -29.86 10.33 -1.37
C ASN A 142 -29.86 11.59 -2.28
N SER A 143 -28.68 12.14 -2.54
CA SER A 143 -28.45 13.37 -3.26
C SER A 143 -27.38 13.03 -4.29
N SER A 144 -27.87 12.50 -5.42
CA SER A 144 -27.32 12.62 -6.76
C SER A 144 -25.78 12.69 -6.83
N SER A 145 -25.15 11.55 -7.16
CA SER A 145 -23.79 11.46 -7.70
C SER A 145 -22.68 12.22 -6.96
N TRP A 146 -21.97 11.57 -6.04
CA TRP A 146 -20.74 12.15 -5.49
C TRP A 146 -19.69 12.50 -6.56
N LEU A 147 -19.82 11.88 -7.74
CA LEU A 147 -18.92 12.01 -8.88
C LEU A 147 -19.33 13.16 -9.84
N ASN A 148 -20.54 13.73 -9.73
CA ASN A 148 -20.99 14.82 -10.58
C ASN A 148 -20.11 16.06 -10.45
N GLY A 149 -19.85 16.70 -11.59
CA GLY A 149 -19.07 17.94 -11.70
C GLY A 149 -17.87 17.80 -12.63
N VAL A 150 -16.97 18.76 -12.54
CA VAL A 150 -15.73 18.81 -13.33
C VAL A 150 -14.54 18.48 -12.42
N TRP A 151 -13.69 17.58 -12.87
CA TRP A 151 -12.49 17.14 -12.17
C TRP A 151 -11.27 17.39 -13.04
N THR A 152 -10.20 17.91 -12.46
CA THR A 152 -8.96 18.21 -13.19
C THR A 152 -7.74 17.66 -12.47
N GLY A 153 -6.71 17.29 -13.23
CA GLY A 153 -5.47 16.78 -12.66
C GLY A 153 -4.42 16.49 -13.73
N VAL A 154 -3.35 15.81 -13.32
CA VAL A 154 -2.23 15.43 -14.19
C VAL A 154 -2.13 13.91 -14.18
N GLY A 155 -2.29 13.28 -15.34
CA GLY A 155 -2.05 11.86 -15.56
C GLY A 155 -0.57 11.56 -15.68
N TYR A 156 -0.17 10.38 -15.20
CA TYR A 156 1.18 9.83 -15.32
C TYR A 156 1.15 8.50 -16.06
N GLN A 157 1.90 8.38 -17.16
CA GLN A 157 2.01 7.15 -17.95
C GLN A 157 3.19 6.33 -17.44
N LEU A 158 2.94 5.06 -17.14
CA LEU A 158 3.97 4.17 -16.59
C LEU A 158 5.04 3.77 -17.61
N ASN A 159 4.67 3.55 -18.88
CA ASN A 159 5.61 3.03 -19.88
C ASN A 159 6.61 4.08 -20.41
N SER A 160 6.22 5.35 -20.46
CA SER A 160 7.03 6.46 -21.00
C SER A 160 7.48 7.46 -19.94
N ALA A 161 6.99 7.34 -18.70
CA ALA A 161 7.14 8.34 -17.64
C ALA A 161 6.67 9.76 -18.05
N SER A 162 5.80 9.88 -19.06
CA SER A 162 5.25 11.16 -19.49
C SER A 162 4.04 11.57 -18.65
N THR A 163 3.70 12.86 -18.70
CA THR A 163 2.55 13.43 -18.01
C THR A 163 1.66 14.22 -18.96
N TRP A 164 0.35 14.23 -18.72
CA TRP A 164 -0.62 15.03 -19.48
C TRP A 164 -1.72 15.56 -18.57
N SER A 165 -2.34 16.65 -18.99
CA SER A 165 -3.49 17.23 -18.28
C SER A 165 -4.74 16.40 -18.53
N ILE A 166 -5.54 16.20 -17.49
CA ILE A 166 -6.84 15.52 -17.54
C ILE A 166 -7.93 16.51 -17.12
N ARG A 167 -9.02 16.54 -17.87
CA ARG A 167 -10.28 17.17 -17.48
C ARG A 167 -11.43 16.19 -17.68
N LEU A 168 -12.08 15.82 -16.59
CA LEU A 168 -13.19 14.87 -16.55
C LEU A 168 -14.47 15.62 -16.19
N THR A 169 -15.48 15.56 -17.05
CA THR A 169 -16.80 16.18 -16.85
C THR A 169 -17.84 15.09 -16.72
N ILE A 170 -18.52 15.05 -15.57
CA ILE A 170 -19.52 14.02 -15.26
C ILE A 170 -20.86 14.68 -14.93
N ASP A 171 -21.87 14.32 -15.70
CA ASP A 171 -23.28 14.61 -15.47
C ASP A 171 -24.08 13.31 -15.48
N GLU A 172 -24.29 12.73 -14.30
CA GLU A 172 -25.08 11.51 -14.13
C GLU A 172 -26.56 11.71 -14.49
N ASN A 173 -27.10 12.92 -14.40
CA ASN A 173 -28.51 13.16 -14.73
C ASN A 173 -28.74 13.01 -16.24
N GLU A 174 -27.75 13.41 -17.04
CA GLU A 174 -27.75 13.25 -18.51
C GLU A 174 -27.05 11.97 -18.98
N ASN A 175 -26.52 11.14 -18.07
CA ASN A 175 -25.63 10.01 -18.38
C ASN A 175 -24.44 10.39 -19.27
N LYS A 176 -23.87 11.59 -19.07
CA LYS A 176 -22.71 12.09 -19.81
C LYS A 176 -21.45 11.99 -18.98
N TYR A 177 -20.47 11.29 -19.52
CA TYR A 177 -19.16 11.09 -18.88
C TYR A 177 -18.10 11.40 -19.95
N LEU A 178 -17.57 12.61 -19.94
CA LEU A 178 -16.62 13.09 -20.95
C LEU A 178 -15.25 13.27 -20.32
N ILE A 179 -14.23 12.72 -20.95
CA ILE A 179 -12.83 13.00 -20.60
C ILE A 179 -12.13 13.75 -21.72
N GLU A 180 -11.34 14.74 -21.34
CA GLU A 180 -10.50 15.53 -22.22
C GLU A 180 -9.04 15.40 -21.75
N TYR A 181 -8.14 15.37 -22.73
CA TYR A 181 -6.70 15.34 -22.56
C TYR A 181 -6.09 16.58 -23.23
N PRO A 182 -6.21 17.79 -22.67
CA PRO A 182 -5.92 19.03 -23.39
C PRO A 182 -4.48 19.13 -23.91
N SER A 183 -3.51 18.57 -23.19
CA SER A 183 -2.11 18.59 -23.62
C SER A 183 -1.78 17.59 -24.72
N LEU A 184 -2.72 16.69 -25.06
CA LEU A 184 -2.60 15.68 -26.12
C LEU A 184 -3.57 15.93 -27.27
N ASP A 185 -4.36 17.02 -27.23
CA ASP A 185 -5.42 17.32 -28.18
C ASP A 185 -6.38 16.13 -28.40
N GLY A 186 -6.73 15.44 -27.30
CA GLY A 186 -7.57 14.25 -27.31
C GLY A 186 -8.78 14.35 -26.40
N SER A 187 -9.82 13.59 -26.72
CA SER A 187 -11.01 13.44 -25.87
C SER A 187 -11.70 12.10 -26.09
N GLY A 188 -12.45 11.67 -25.08
CA GLY A 188 -13.19 10.40 -25.09
C GLY A 188 -14.49 10.48 -24.31
N GLU A 189 -15.42 9.62 -24.68
CA GLU A 189 -16.66 9.37 -23.95
C GLU A 189 -16.52 8.09 -23.13
N TRP A 190 -17.05 8.10 -21.91
CA TRP A 190 -17.03 6.97 -21.01
C TRP A 190 -18.42 6.35 -20.87
N THR A 191 -18.47 5.03 -20.95
CA THR A 191 -19.68 4.24 -20.63
C THR A 191 -19.48 3.54 -19.30
N VAL A 192 -20.43 3.66 -18.38
CA VAL A 192 -20.36 3.00 -17.07
C VAL A 192 -20.50 1.48 -17.26
N LEU A 193 -19.50 0.73 -16.80
CA LEU A 193 -19.54 -0.74 -16.73
C LEU A 193 -20.03 -1.24 -15.36
N LYS A 194 -19.55 -0.64 -14.27
CA LYS A 194 -19.90 -1.03 -12.90
C LYS A 194 -19.91 0.17 -11.95
N LYS A 195 -20.90 0.21 -11.05
CA LYS A 195 -20.93 1.11 -9.88
C LYS A 195 -20.87 0.25 -8.62
N ASP A 196 -19.90 0.51 -7.76
CA ASP A 196 -19.78 -0.15 -6.45
C ASP A 196 -20.05 0.90 -5.35
N ALA A 197 -21.25 0.81 -4.76
CA ALA A 197 -21.69 1.78 -3.77
C ALA A 197 -20.91 1.68 -2.45
N ASN A 198 -20.51 0.46 -2.08
CA ASN A 198 -19.79 0.18 -0.83
C ASN A 198 -18.35 0.71 -0.88
N ASP A 199 -17.72 0.64 -2.06
CA ASP A 199 -16.32 1.02 -2.25
C ASP A 199 -16.14 2.43 -2.86
N HIS A 200 -17.24 3.17 -3.06
CA HIS A 200 -17.25 4.46 -3.77
C HIS A 200 -16.44 4.43 -5.07
N ARG A 201 -16.68 3.40 -5.87
CA ARG A 201 -15.86 3.05 -7.03
C ARG A 201 -16.70 2.91 -8.29
N TYR A 202 -16.22 3.53 -9.37
CA TYR A 202 -16.82 3.45 -10.70
C TYR A 202 -15.83 2.83 -11.68
N VAL A 203 -16.35 1.98 -12.55
CA VAL A 203 -15.61 1.37 -13.65
C VAL A 203 -16.25 1.83 -14.96
N PHE A 204 -15.44 2.38 -15.85
CA PHE A 204 -15.84 2.91 -17.14
C PHE A 204 -15.10 2.21 -18.27
N HIS A 205 -15.76 2.09 -19.41
CA HIS A 205 -15.15 1.80 -20.70
C HIS A 205 -14.97 3.12 -21.47
N GLU A 206 -13.77 3.38 -21.96
CA GLU A 206 -13.47 4.58 -22.74
C GLU A 206 -13.62 4.33 -24.24
N LYS A 207 -14.21 5.32 -24.92
CA LYS A 207 -14.21 5.45 -26.36
C LYS A 207 -13.65 6.82 -26.76
N ILE A 208 -12.49 6.84 -27.41
CA ILE A 208 -11.87 8.07 -27.94
C ILE A 208 -12.73 8.63 -29.08
N ILE A 209 -13.06 9.92 -29.00
CA ILE A 209 -13.84 10.64 -30.00
C ILE A 209 -13.01 11.67 -30.79
N ALA A 210 -11.87 12.10 -30.25
CA ALA A 210 -10.93 12.99 -30.92
C ALA A 210 -9.48 12.77 -30.46
N GLY A 211 -8.52 13.10 -31.31
CA GLY A 211 -7.08 12.98 -31.04
C GLY A 211 -6.47 11.62 -31.35
N GLN A 212 -5.16 11.50 -31.18
CA GLN A 212 -4.37 10.27 -31.40
C GLN A 212 -4.14 9.53 -30.08
N CYS A 213 -5.22 9.23 -29.36
CA CYS A 213 -5.19 8.48 -28.10
C CYS A 213 -5.53 7.01 -28.32
N THR A 214 -5.05 6.16 -27.42
CA THR A 214 -5.41 4.74 -27.40
C THR A 214 -6.89 4.56 -27.07
N ASN A 215 -7.57 3.68 -27.80
CA ASN A 215 -9.00 3.42 -27.63
C ASN A 215 -9.28 2.12 -26.86
N ASP A 216 -10.51 1.96 -26.37
CA ASP A 216 -11.04 0.76 -25.72
C ASP A 216 -10.33 0.38 -24.40
N GLY A 217 -9.79 1.38 -23.71
CA GLY A 217 -9.25 1.22 -22.35
C GLY A 217 -10.33 1.23 -21.27
N GLN A 218 -9.97 0.76 -20.09
CA GLN A 218 -10.84 0.77 -18.92
C GLN A 218 -10.35 1.80 -17.89
N ALA A 219 -11.23 2.70 -17.48
CA ALA A 219 -10.95 3.67 -16.42
C ALA A 219 -11.63 3.26 -15.11
N ILE A 220 -10.90 3.37 -14.00
CA ILE A 220 -11.41 3.16 -12.66
C ILE A 220 -11.26 4.46 -11.87
N VAL A 221 -12.38 4.93 -11.32
CA VAL A 221 -12.43 6.11 -10.46
C VAL A 221 -12.85 5.71 -9.06
N THR A 222 -12.09 6.12 -8.04
CA THR A 222 -12.40 5.85 -6.63
C THR A 222 -12.41 7.15 -5.84
N LYS A 223 -13.43 7.33 -5.00
CA LYS A 223 -13.53 8.50 -4.12
C LYS A 223 -12.44 8.46 -3.06
N ILE A 224 -11.64 9.53 -2.94
CA ILE A 224 -10.71 9.72 -1.82
C ILE A 224 -11.41 10.55 -0.75
N ASN A 225 -12.00 11.69 -1.14
CA ASN A 225 -12.83 12.55 -0.30
C ASN A 225 -13.76 13.40 -1.20
N ASN A 226 -14.42 14.43 -0.65
CA ASN A 226 -15.37 15.26 -1.41
C ASN A 226 -14.71 16.20 -2.45
N LYS A 227 -13.38 16.38 -2.41
CA LYS A 227 -12.62 17.24 -3.33
C LYS A 227 -11.62 16.48 -4.19
N LEU A 228 -11.35 15.21 -3.91
CA LEU A 228 -10.32 14.40 -4.56
C LEU A 228 -10.84 13.02 -4.94
N ILE A 229 -10.44 12.57 -6.14
CA ILE A 229 -10.67 11.21 -6.64
C ILE A 229 -9.36 10.63 -7.18
N SER A 230 -9.19 9.32 -7.07
CA SER A 230 -8.14 8.60 -7.81
C SER A 230 -8.67 8.16 -9.15
N PHE A 231 -7.85 8.30 -10.19
CA PHE A 231 -8.09 7.81 -11.54
C PHE A 231 -7.02 6.76 -11.88
N SER A 232 -7.43 5.62 -12.44
CA SER A 232 -6.53 4.57 -12.91
C SER A 232 -7.00 4.06 -14.26
N TYR A 233 -6.09 3.96 -15.22
CA TYR A 233 -6.39 3.57 -16.60
C TYR A 233 -5.67 2.28 -16.95
N PHE A 234 -6.39 1.33 -17.53
CA PHE A 234 -5.94 -0.01 -17.83
C PHE A 234 -6.04 -0.29 -19.33
N TRP A 235 -4.93 -0.71 -19.91
CA TRP A 235 -4.80 -1.05 -21.33
C TRP A 235 -3.48 -1.82 -21.55
N PRO A 236 -3.42 -2.83 -22.44
CA PRO A 236 -4.49 -3.36 -23.28
C PRO A 236 -5.40 -4.37 -22.58
N SER A 237 -5.12 -4.70 -21.32
CA SER A 237 -5.89 -5.64 -20.51
C SER A 237 -6.40 -4.97 -19.23
N PRO A 238 -7.54 -5.40 -18.66
CA PRO A 238 -8.07 -4.87 -17.39
C PRO A 238 -7.11 -5.00 -16.19
N ASN A 239 -6.05 -5.81 -16.29
CA ASN A 239 -5.06 -6.01 -15.24
C ASN A 239 -3.75 -5.24 -15.50
N ASP A 240 -3.60 -4.60 -16.67
CA ASP A 240 -2.39 -3.88 -17.05
C ASP A 240 -2.59 -2.38 -16.80
N LEU A 241 -2.20 -1.93 -15.61
CA LEU A 241 -2.23 -0.52 -15.26
C LEU A 241 -1.28 0.24 -16.21
N SER A 242 -1.83 1.16 -16.98
CA SER A 242 -1.09 1.96 -17.96
C SER A 242 -0.83 3.38 -17.46
N ALA A 243 -1.82 4.00 -16.82
CA ALA A 243 -1.72 5.34 -16.28
C ALA A 243 -2.51 5.53 -15.00
N PHE A 244 -2.15 6.55 -14.21
CA PHE A 244 -2.91 6.94 -13.04
C PHE A 244 -2.85 8.44 -12.78
N SER A 245 -3.79 8.95 -11.98
CA SER A 245 -3.84 10.35 -11.56
C SER A 245 -4.59 10.51 -10.24
N THR A 246 -4.39 11.65 -9.58
CA THR A 246 -5.32 12.18 -8.58
C THR A 246 -5.97 13.43 -9.15
N LEU A 247 -7.30 13.41 -9.30
CA LEU A 247 -8.05 14.54 -9.85
C LEU A 247 -8.71 15.32 -8.70
N LYS A 248 -8.71 16.64 -8.83
CA LYS A 248 -9.34 17.58 -7.91
C LYS A 248 -10.63 18.12 -8.51
N LYS A 249 -11.67 18.23 -7.69
CA LYS A 249 -12.94 18.86 -8.10
C LYS A 249 -12.69 20.34 -8.39
N LYS A 250 -13.14 20.80 -9.55
CA LYS A 250 -13.16 22.22 -9.90
C LYS A 250 -14.29 22.88 -9.11
N GLU A 251 -13.94 23.89 -8.31
CA GLU A 251 -14.89 24.70 -7.54
C GLU A 251 -15.72 25.60 -8.45
#